data_AF-A0A0F9A4J6-F1
#
_entry.id   AF-A0A0F9A4J6-F1
#
_cell.length_a   1.000
_cell.length_b   1.000
_cell.length_c   1.000
_cell.angle_alpha   90.00
_cell.angle_beta   90.00
_cell.angle_gamma   90.00
#
_symmetry.space_group_name_H-M   'P 1'
#
loop_
_entity.id
_entity.type
_entity.pdbx_description
1 polymer ?
#
loop_
_entity_poly.entity_id
_entity_poly.type
_entity_poly.pdbx_seq_one_letter_code
_entity_poly.pdbx_strand_id
1 'polypeptide(L)' 'MSKHLMVDIETLSTRSNAAIVSIGACMFDPNDGWAGDNSFIVGVNPDYYYTGRFHVDPKT' A
#
# COMPACT_ATOMS: atom_id res chain seq x y z
N MET A 1 2.20 26.01 4.34
CA MET A 1 1.14 25.01 4.08
C MET A 1 1.84 23.66 3.93
N SER A 2 1.62 22.73 4.85
CA SER A 2 2.25 21.39 4.80
C SER A 2 1.44 20.52 3.84
N LYS A 3 2.08 19.88 2.86
CA LYS A 3 1.40 18.89 2.01
C LYS A 3 1.47 17.54 2.72
N HIS A 4 0.33 16.95 3.07
CA HIS A 4 0.29 15.63 3.66
C HIS A 4 0.07 14.57 2.56
N LEU A 5 0.68 13.41 2.75
CA LEU A 5 0.49 12.25 1.89
C LEU A 5 -0.25 11.18 2.70
N MET A 6 -1.43 10.78 2.26
CA MET A 6 -2.12 9.60 2.77
C MET A 6 -1.66 8.39 1.95
N VAL A 7 -1.35 7.30 2.63
CA VAL A 7 -0.86 6.05 2.04
C VAL A 7 -1.67 4.90 2.60
N ASP A 8 -2.03 3.97 1.71
CA ASP A 8 -2.68 2.71 2.05
C ASP A 8 -1.94 1.55 1.35
N ILE A 9 -1.87 0.40 2.02
CA ILE A 9 -1.19 -0.80 1.49
C ILE A 9 -2.06 -2.03 1.67
N GLU A 10 -2.05 -2.88 0.65
CA GLU A 10 -2.68 -4.20 0.72
C GLU A 10 -1.62 -5.27 0.83
N THR A 11 -1.92 -6.30 1.62
CA THR A 11 -0.97 -7.36 1.93
C THR A 11 -1.60 -8.74 1.83
N LEU A 12 -0.77 -9.76 1.69
CA LEU A 12 -1.19 -11.17 1.68
C LEU A 12 -0.93 -11.89 3.01
N SER A 13 -0.75 -11.17 4.12
CA SER A 13 -0.62 -11.80 5.44
C SER A 13 -0.91 -10.83 6.59
N THR A 14 -1.23 -11.38 7.75
CA THR A 14 -1.33 -10.63 9.03
C THR A 14 0.00 -10.53 9.81
N ARG A 15 1.10 -11.10 9.30
CA ARG A 15 2.42 -11.06 9.95
C ARG A 15 3.20 -9.79 9.63
N SER A 16 4.18 -9.45 10.45
CA SER A 16 5.01 -8.25 10.27
C SER A 16 5.86 -8.24 8.99
N ASN A 17 6.10 -9.40 8.37
CA ASN A 17 6.79 -9.54 7.09
C ASN A 17 5.85 -9.92 5.93
N ALA A 18 4.58 -9.50 5.99
CA ALA A 18 3.62 -9.73 4.92
C ALA A 18 4.10 -9.16 3.57
N ALA A 19 3.88 -9.91 2.50
CA ALA A 19 4.10 -9.42 1.15
C ALA A 19 3.08 -8.32 0.80
N ILE A 20 3.55 -7.16 0.32
CA ILE A 20 2.70 -6.07 -0.17
C ILE A 20 2.28 -6.36 -1.61
N VAL A 21 1.00 -6.20 -1.95
CA VAL A 21 0.49 -6.45 -3.32
C VAL A 21 -0.04 -5.22 -4.01
N SER A 22 -0.33 -4.16 -3.27
CA SER A 22 -0.61 -2.84 -3.85
C SER A 22 -0.26 -1.72 -2.89
N ILE A 23 0.05 -0.56 -3.48
CA ILE A 23 0.26 0.69 -2.76
C ILE A 23 -0.65 1.75 -3.40
N GLY A 24 -1.51 2.34 -2.58
CA GLY A 24 -2.30 3.51 -2.92
C GLY A 24 -1.75 4.73 -2.18
N ALA A 25 -1.72 5.89 -2.85
CA ALA A 25 -1.38 7.14 -2.19
C ALA A 25 -2.17 8.32 -2.76
N CYS A 26 -2.44 9.33 -1.93
CA CYS A 26 -3.01 10.59 -2.40
C CYS A 26 -2.52 11.78 -1.57
N MET A 27 -2.51 12.96 -2.19
CA MET A 27 -2.32 14.20 -1.43
C MET A 27 -3.57 14.47 -0.58
N PHE A 28 -3.33 14.82 0.67
CA PHE A 28 -4.35 15.07 1.68
C PHE A 28 -4.09 16.42 2.36
N ASP A 29 -5.15 17.18 2.60
CA ASP A 29 -5.15 18.32 3.50
C ASP A 29 -6.12 18.03 4.66
N PRO A 30 -5.69 18.07 5.93
CA PRO A 30 -6.59 17.84 7.05
C PRO A 30 -7.71 18.87 7.19
N ASN A 31 -7.62 20.02 6.52
CA ASN A 31 -8.62 21.09 6.55
C ASN A 31 -9.58 21.04 5.35
N ASP A 32 -9.07 20.69 4.16
CA ASP A 32 -9.84 20.66 2.90
C ASP A 32 -10.21 19.24 2.42
N GLY A 33 -9.66 18.21 3.06
CA GLY A 33 -9.91 16.81 2.74
C GLY A 33 -9.10 16.29 1.56
N TRP A 34 -9.71 15.37 0.80
CA TRP A 34 -9.06 14.65 -0.30
C TRP A 34 -9.12 15.45 -1.61
N ALA A 35 -7.95 15.73 -2.19
CA ALA A 35 -7.82 16.28 -3.53
C ALA A 35 -7.75 15.12 -4.56
N GLY A 36 -8.91 14.73 -5.09
CA GLY A 36 -9.12 13.56 -5.97
C GLY A 36 -8.10 13.35 -7.09
N ASP A 37 -7.60 14.44 -7.66
CA ASP A 37 -6.74 14.43 -8.86
C ASP A 37 -5.26 14.13 -8.57
N ASN A 38 -4.85 14.11 -7.30
CA ASN A 38 -3.47 13.86 -6.88
C ASN A 38 -3.32 12.47 -6.26
N SER A 39 -3.71 11.43 -7.01
CA SER A 39 -3.67 10.04 -6.58
C SER A 39 -2.65 9.20 -7.36
N PHE A 40 -2.16 8.16 -6.70
CA PHE A 40 -1.23 7.16 -7.23
C PHE A 40 -1.73 5.78 -6.83
N ILE A 41 -1.68 4.83 -7.77
CA ILE A 41 -1.95 3.42 -7.51
C ILE A 41 -0.97 2.57 -8.28
N VAL A 42 -0.43 1.54 -7.61
CA VAL A 42 0.42 0.55 -8.25
C VAL A 42 0.13 -0.84 -7.70
N GLY A 43 0.01 -1.81 -8.60
CA GLY A 43 0.05 -3.22 -8.27
C GLY A 43 1.50 -3.69 -8.20
N VAL A 44 1.85 -4.40 -7.13
CA VAL A 44 3.19 -4.98 -6.95
C VAL A 44 3.09 -6.46 -7.30
N ASN A 45 3.90 -6.92 -8.26
CA ASN A 45 3.88 -8.33 -8.64
C ASN A 45 4.42 -9.18 -7.47
N PRO A 46 3.60 -10.07 -6.89
CA PRO A 46 4.04 -10.91 -5.77
C PRO A 46 5.13 -11.90 -6.15
N ASP A 47 5.35 -12.14 -7.46
CA ASP A 47 6.45 -12.95 -7.96
C ASP A 47 7.84 -12.42 -7.54
N TYR A 48 7.96 -11.14 -7.18
CA TYR A 48 9.24 -10.63 -6.67
C TYR A 48 9.57 -11.12 -5.24
N TYR A 49 8.61 -11.73 -4.53
CA TYR A 49 8.77 -12.16 -3.14
C TYR A 49 9.27 -13.59 -2.94
N TYR A 50 9.61 -14.33 -4.01
CA TYR A 50 10.11 -15.72 -3.96
C TYR A 50 11.42 -15.95 -3.19
N THR A 51 12.01 -14.90 -2.58
CA THR A 51 13.23 -15.02 -1.76
C THR A 51 12.99 -15.65 -0.38
N GLY A 52 11.75 -16.03 -0.04
CA GLY A 52 11.37 -16.61 1.26
C GLY A 52 11.40 -15.59 2.42
N ARG A 53 11.68 -14.32 2.12
CA ARG A 53 11.73 -13.23 3.11
C ARG A 53 10.36 -12.72 3.54
N PHE A 54 9.36 -12.88 2.66
CA PHE A 54 8.01 -12.37 2.88
C PHE A 54 7.02 -13.50 3.06
N HIS A 55 6.07 -13.29 3.96
CA HIS A 55 5.03 -14.27 4.26
C HIS A 55 3.77 -14.01 3.43
N VAL A 56 3.17 -15.10 2.98
CA VAL A 56 1.87 -15.16 2.33
C VAL A 56 1.04 -16.16 3.13
N ASP A 57 -0.09 -15.71 3.67
CA ASP A 57 -1.01 -16.57 4.39
C ASP A 57 -1.60 -17.60 3.39
N PRO A 58 -1.75 -18.87 3.79
CA PRO A 58 -2.41 -19.86 2.96
C PRO A 58 -3.84 -19.40 2.62
N LYS A 59 -4.31 -19.67 1.40
CA LYS A 59 -5.73 -19.52 1.09
C LYS A 59 -6.53 -20.45 2.00
N THR A 60 -7.44 -19.88 2.79
CA THR A 60 -8.44 -20.61 3.58
C THR A 60 -9.45 -21.28 2.68
#